data_AF-A0A0L6WXY9-F1
#
_entry.id   AF-A0A0L6WXY9-F1
#
_cell.length_a   1.000
_cell.length_b   1.000
_cell.length_c   1.000
_cell.angle_alpha   90.00
_cell.angle_beta   90.00
_cell.angle_gamma   90.00
#
_symmetry.space_group_name_H-M   'P 1'
#
loop_
_entity.id
_entity.type
_entity.pdbx_description
1 polymer ?
#
loop_
_entity_poly.entity_id
_entity_poly.type
_entity_poly.pdbx_seq_one_letter_code
_entity_poly.pdbx_strand_id
1 'polypeptide(L)' 'WIISGDAKFAGSIVLIPRINMDVSEEDLPIPLHRRQFPVRLAFAMTINKSQGQSVKHVGLDLRSGVFSHG' A
#
# COMPACT_ATOMS: atom_id res chain seq x y z
N TRP A 1 1.04 -2.90 5.35
CA TRP A 1 2.49 -2.62 5.38
C TRP A 1 2.84 -1.68 4.23
N ILE A 2 2.61 -0.38 4.41
CA ILE A 2 3.16 0.61 3.48
C ILE A 2 4.60 0.79 3.91
N ILE A 3 5.51 0.47 3.01
CA ILE A 3 6.94 0.66 3.23
C ILE A 3 7.16 2.16 3.06
N SER A 4 7.16 2.90 4.16
CA SER A 4 7.97 4.10 4.20
C SER A 4 9.38 3.63 3.87
N GLY A 5 10.02 4.22 2.85
CA GLY A 5 11.37 3.84 2.47
C GLY A 5 12.26 3.80 3.72
N ASP A 6 13.00 2.71 3.88
CA ASP A 6 13.93 2.58 5.00
C ASP A 6 14.86 3.81 5.02
N ALA A 7 14.96 4.47 6.18
CA ALA A 7 15.73 5.71 6.33
C ALA A 7 17.18 5.56 5.83
N LYS A 8 17.73 4.34 5.88
CA LYS A 8 19.08 4.05 5.36
C LYS A 8 19.24 4.25 3.85
N PHE A 9 18.15 4.26 3.09
CA PHE A 9 18.16 4.45 1.64
C PHE A 9 17.73 5.87 1.21
N ALA A 10 17.46 6.77 2.16
CA ALA A 10 17.07 8.14 1.86
C ALA A 10 18.17 8.85 1.02
N GLY A 11 17.77 9.50 -0.07
CA GLY A 11 18.68 10.20 -0.98
C GLY A 11 19.49 9.31 -1.93
N SER A 12 19.35 7.99 -1.85
CA SER A 12 20.05 7.05 -2.74
C SER A 12 19.18 6.63 -3.93
N ILE A 13 19.81 6.39 -5.08
CA ILE A 13 19.17 5.67 -6.19
C ILE A 13 19.18 4.19 -5.84
N VAL A 14 18.00 3.58 -5.75
CA VAL A 14 17.83 2.16 -5.43
C VAL A 14 17.05 1.44 -6.52
N LEU A 15 17.45 0.20 -6.81
CA LEU A 15 16.69 -0.70 -7.68
C LEU A 15 15.64 -1.44 -6.85
N ILE A 16 14.38 -1.32 -7.24
CA ILE A 16 13.27 -2.01 -6.58
C ILE A 16 12.95 -3.28 -7.37
N PRO A 17 13.05 -4.48 -6.79
CA PRO A 17 12.69 -5.71 -7.50
C PRO A 17 11.17 -5.86 -7.64
N ARG A 18 10.73 -6.58 -8.69
CA ARG A 18 9.34 -7.02 -8.82
C ARG A 18 9.08 -8.20 -7.89
N ILE A 19 7.94 -8.19 -7.23
CA ILE A 19 7.46 -9.29 -6.38
C ILE A 19 6.35 -10.06 -7.08
N ASN A 20 6.26 -11.36 -6.81
CA ASN A 20 5.13 -12.20 -7.21
C ASN A 20 4.14 -12.28 -6.05
N MET A 21 2.87 -12.36 -6.38
CA MET A 21 1.77 -12.56 -5.45
C MET A 21 0.84 -13.58 -6.07
N ASP A 22 0.84 -14.76 -5.47
CA ASP A 22 0.05 -15.90 -5.93
C ASP A 22 -1.16 -16.02 -4.99
N VAL A 23 -2.34 -16.20 -5.58
CA VAL A 23 -3.56 -16.47 -4.82
C VAL A 23 -3.69 -17.99 -4.66
N SER A 24 -4.13 -18.44 -3.49
CA SER A 24 -4.41 -19.86 -3.21
C SER A 24 -5.34 -20.45 -4.27
N GLU A 25 -5.03 -21.65 -4.74
CA GLU A 25 -5.87 -22.40 -5.68
C GLU A 25 -7.22 -22.79 -5.07
N GLU A 26 -7.32 -22.85 -3.74
CA GLU A 26 -8.56 -23.15 -3.02
C GLU A 26 -9.56 -21.98 -3.08
N ASP A 27 -9.08 -20.75 -3.31
CA ASP A 27 -9.89 -19.52 -3.25
C ASP A 27 -10.46 -19.09 -4.61
N LEU A 28 -9.93 -19.63 -5.72
CA LEU A 28 -10.28 -19.17 -7.07
C LEU A 28 -10.41 -20.31 -8.09
N PRO A 29 -11.42 -20.28 -8.99
CA PRO A 29 -11.55 -21.24 -10.08
C PRO A 29 -10.40 -21.23 -11.10
N ILE A 30 -9.58 -20.17 -11.10
CA ILE A 30 -8.44 -19.97 -11.99
C ILE A 30 -7.27 -19.46 -11.15
N PRO A 31 -6.09 -20.10 -11.21
CA PRO A 31 -4.90 -19.61 -10.53
C PRO A 31 -4.52 -18.19 -10.98
N LEU A 32 -4.41 -17.28 -10.02
CA LEU A 32 -4.02 -15.89 -10.28
C LEU A 32 -2.60 -15.62 -9.78
N HIS A 33 -1.72 -15.31 -10.72
CA HIS A 33 -0.35 -14.88 -10.45
C HIS A 33 -0.18 -13.40 -10.78
N ARG A 34 0.21 -12.58 -9.81
CA ARG A 34 0.45 -11.15 -10.01
C ARG A 34 1.90 -10.78 -9.75
N ARG A 35 2.62 -10.40 -10.81
CA ARG A 35 3.99 -9.86 -10.72
C ARG A 35 3.99 -8.34 -10.83
N GLN A 36 4.38 -7.65 -9.76
CA GLN A 36 4.34 -6.18 -9.72
C GLN A 36 5.50 -5.58 -8.92
N PHE A 37 5.81 -4.31 -9.15
CA PHE A 37 6.66 -3.58 -8.22
C PHE A 37 5.89 -3.31 -6.92
N PRO A 38 6.53 -3.45 -5.74
CA PRO A 38 5.92 -3.13 -4.44
C PRO A 38 5.87 -1.62 -4.19
N VAL A 39 5.38 -0.84 -5.17
CA VAL A 39 5.28 0.62 -5.09
C VAL A 39 3.86 1.07 -5.40
N ARG A 40 3.41 2.12 -4.72
CA ARG A 40 2.12 2.76 -4.95
C ARG A 40 2.26 4.26 -4.73
N LEU A 41 1.59 5.07 -5.54
CA LEU A 41 1.45 6.51 -5.28
C LEU A 41 0.74 6.71 -3.94
N ALA A 42 1.34 7.51 -3.05
CA ALA A 42 0.89 7.65 -1.66
C ALA A 42 0.59 9.10 -1.24
N PHE A 43 0.46 10.03 -2.20
CA PHE A 43 0.09 11.43 -1.88
C PHE A 43 -1.31 11.54 -1.25
N ALA A 44 -2.24 10.71 -1.72
CA ALA A 44 -3.57 10.57 -1.14
C ALA A 44 -3.85 9.08 -0.93
N MET A 45 -4.38 8.73 0.24
CA MET A 45 -4.74 7.37 0.59
C MET A 45 -6.15 7.37 1.17
N THR A 46 -6.90 6.30 0.93
CA THR A 46 -8.18 6.08 1.61
C THR A 46 -7.93 5.79 3.08
N ILE A 47 -8.87 6.16 3.97
CA ILE A 47 -8.78 5.96 5.43
C ILE A 47 -8.38 4.51 5.80
N ASN A 48 -9.05 3.50 5.21
CA ASN A 48 -8.73 2.08 5.50
C ASN A 48 -7.31 1.67 5.08
N LYS A 49 -6.69 2.38 4.12
CA LYS A 49 -5.31 2.10 3.70
C LYS A 49 -4.29 2.83 4.59
N SER A 50 -4.68 3.91 5.27
CA SER A 50 -3.82 4.62 6.22
C SER A 50 -3.85 4.04 7.64
N GLN A 51 -4.81 3.18 7.96
CA GLN A 51 -4.83 2.50 9.26
C GLN A 51 -3.51 1.77 9.55
N GLY A 52 -2.94 2.01 10.73
CA GLY A 52 -1.65 1.46 11.14
C GLY A 52 -0.41 2.14 10.52
N GLN A 53 -0.55 3.30 9.87
CA GLN A 53 0.56 4.10 9.36
C GLN A 53 0.84 5.31 10.26
N SER A 54 2.12 5.61 10.48
CA SER A 54 2.57 6.83 11.15
C SER A 54 3.00 7.85 10.10
N VAL A 55 2.35 9.03 10.09
CA VAL A 55 2.66 10.13 9.16
C VAL A 55 2.86 11.42 9.94
N LYS A 56 3.85 12.23 9.56
CA LYS A 56 4.19 13.48 10.26
C LYS A 56 3.13 14.57 10.04
N HIS A 57 2.58 14.66 8.84
CA HIS A 57 1.53 15.60 8.47
C HIS A 57 0.51 14.88 7.59
N VAL A 58 -0.78 15.15 7.81
CA VAL A 58 -1.87 14.56 7.04
C VAL A 58 -2.98 15.59 6.83
N GLY A 59 -3.51 15.66 5.62
CA GLY A 59 -4.75 16.35 5.31
C GLY A 59 -5.88 15.33 5.20
N LEU A 60 -7.04 15.65 5.77
CA LEU A 60 -8.20 14.76 5.78
C LEU A 60 -9.35 15.40 4.99
N ASP A 61 -9.85 14.68 3.99
CA ASP A 61 -11.01 15.08 3.21
C ASP A 61 -12.20 14.19 3.56
N LEU A 62 -13.20 14.76 4.26
CA LEU A 62 -14.38 14.05 4.75
C LEU A 62 -15.67 14.46 4.04
N ARG A 63 -15.59 14.92 2.79
CA ARG A 63 -16.77 15.40 2.05
C ARG A 63 -17.82 14.30 1.77
N SER A 64 -17.46 13.03 1.88
CA SER A 64 -18.35 11.87 1.74
C SER A 64 -18.39 11.05 3.04
N GLY A 65 -19.43 10.23 3.25
CA GLY A 65 -19.52 9.32 4.39
C GLY A 65 -18.25 8.46 4.54
N VAL A 66 -17.66 8.50 5.73
CA VAL A 66 -16.23 8.17 5.94
C VAL A 66 -15.98 6.98 6.83
N PHE A 67 -16.98 6.53 7.59
CA PHE A 67 -16.84 5.39 8.49
C PHE A 67 -18.06 4.50 8.37
N SER A 68 -17.81 3.19 8.30
CA SER A 68 -18.83 2.20 8.63
C SER A 68 -18.99 2.21 10.15
N HIS A 69 -17.96 1.79 10.89
CA HIS A 69 -17.77 1.97 12.35
C HIS A 69 -16.30 2.39 12.60
N GLY A 70 -16.04 3.19 13.65
CA GLY A 70 -14.76 3.86 13.90
C GLY A 70 -13.74 3.06 14.68
#